data_AF-A0AA85ACD5-F1
#
_entry.id   AF-A0AA85ACD5-F1
#
_cell.length_a   1.000
_cell.length_b   1.000
_cell.length_c   1.000
_cell.angle_alpha   90.00
_cell.angle_beta   90.00
_cell.angle_gamma   90.00
#
_symmetry.space_group_name_H-M   'P 1'
#
loop_
_entity.id
_entity.type
_entity.pdbx_description
1 polymer ?
#
loop_
_entity_poly.entity_id
_entity_poly.type
_entity_poly.pdbx_seq_one_letter_code
_entity_poly.pdbx_strand_id
1 'polypeptide(L)'
;MSLLKNVHHVRFGTKSLWQTCKTLIKGFGFTLHCLFKCGSEINLVLKSNQSVIMLSEIQTLSSVHHPFKYHSEISNWCTKRDGPFDIALEVVDVYEVCERVSRFSGCDNIILEPTTYTDYDGKIVLGVIKSCVGDLLHTIIDSSQYKGLFLPGYTSGQSANDDLKEVLNNNGSNPNSFVKYTDHIAIAGGIGDSDTFMNWYKTVFGMKRIFINIQEDESQGFIVKFKNTGMMLKAVCHRDPTSNSDYRNACKFVFVEPTKDSGMLRKCIQLHCWLVFQL
;
A
#
# COMPACT_ATOMS: atom_id res chain seq x y z
N MET A 1 -6.11 -10.09 -18.97
CA MET A 1 -6.80 -10.14 -17.66
C MET A 1 -5.96 -9.38 -16.64
N SER A 2 -6.57 -8.86 -15.58
CA SER A 2 -5.82 -8.22 -14.50
C SER A 2 -4.91 -9.23 -13.81
N LEU A 3 -3.68 -8.83 -13.49
CA LEU A 3 -2.76 -9.62 -12.66
C LEU A 3 -2.99 -9.38 -11.18
N LEU A 4 -3.58 -8.24 -10.83
CA LEU A 4 -3.86 -7.85 -9.45
C LEU A 4 -5.05 -8.65 -8.90
N LYS A 5 -4.92 -9.15 -7.67
CA LYS A 5 -5.98 -9.80 -6.90
C LYS A 5 -6.52 -8.89 -5.81
N ASN A 6 -5.64 -8.32 -4.99
CA ASN A 6 -6.04 -7.47 -3.88
C ASN A 6 -4.87 -6.60 -3.35
N VAL A 7 -5.17 -5.66 -2.45
CA VAL A 7 -4.14 -5.02 -1.62
C VAL A 7 -3.77 -5.98 -0.49
N HIS A 8 -2.50 -6.36 -0.39
CA HIS A 8 -2.02 -7.26 0.66
C HIS A 8 -1.82 -6.52 1.98
N HIS A 9 -1.15 -5.37 1.94
CA HIS A 9 -1.06 -4.39 3.03
C HIS A 9 -0.56 -3.06 2.46
N VAL A 10 -0.58 -2.00 3.26
CA VAL A 10 0.26 -0.83 2.95
C VAL A 10 1.24 -0.58 4.09
N ARG A 11 2.48 -0.28 3.71
CA ARG A 11 3.61 -0.12 4.61
C ARG A 11 3.84 1.36 4.88
N PHE A 12 3.88 1.70 6.15
CA PHE A 12 4.16 3.03 6.65
C PHE A 12 5.57 3.10 7.21
N GLY A 13 6.32 4.11 6.77
CA GLY A 13 7.52 4.56 7.46
C GLY A 13 7.09 5.46 8.61
N THR A 14 7.70 5.28 9.78
CA THR A 14 7.36 6.06 10.98
C THR A 14 8.62 6.45 11.76
N LYS A 15 8.64 7.66 12.32
CA LYS A 15 9.69 8.10 13.25
C LYS A 15 9.58 7.43 14.61
N SER A 16 8.37 7.04 15.01
CA SER A 16 8.12 6.31 16.25
C SER A 16 7.08 5.23 16.00
N LEU A 17 7.57 4.00 15.87
CA LEU A 17 6.77 2.81 15.61
C LEU A 17 5.68 2.61 16.69
N TRP A 18 6.01 2.84 17.97
CA TRP A 18 5.08 2.70 19.08
C TRP A 18 4.01 3.80 19.15
N GLN A 19 4.38 5.05 18.88
CA GLN A 19 3.40 6.14 18.91
C GLN A 19 2.39 6.00 17.77
N THR A 20 2.85 5.64 16.57
CA THR A 20 1.97 5.39 15.43
C THR A 20 1.09 4.16 15.66
N CYS A 21 1.65 3.09 16.22
CA CYS A 21 0.90 1.90 16.62
C CYS A 21 -0.24 2.25 17.58
N LYS A 22 0.05 2.98 18.66
CA LYS A 22 -0.97 3.44 19.64
C LYS A 22 -2.05 4.29 18.97
N THR A 23 -1.67 5.17 18.04
CA THR A 23 -2.62 6.03 17.30
C THR A 23 -3.57 5.21 16.45
N LEU A 24 -3.07 4.22 15.70
CA LEU A 24 -3.88 3.38 14.83
C LEU A 24 -4.79 2.44 15.63
N ILE A 25 -4.31 1.89 16.73
CA ILE A 25 -5.13 1.04 17.62
C ILE A 25 -6.24 1.86 18.29
N LYS A 26 -5.90 2.96 18.98
CA LYS A 26 -6.87 3.74 19.75
C LYS A 26 -7.80 4.59 18.88
N GLY A 27 -7.27 5.17 17.80
CA GLY A 27 -8.02 6.08 16.93
C GLY A 27 -8.87 5.37 15.87
N PHE A 28 -8.42 4.22 15.37
CA PHE A 28 -9.01 3.56 14.21
C PHE A 28 -9.45 2.11 14.47
N GLY A 29 -9.22 1.56 15.67
CA GLY A 29 -9.67 0.23 16.05
C GLY A 29 -8.86 -0.91 15.41
N PHE A 30 -7.63 -0.64 15.00
CA PHE A 30 -6.70 -1.70 14.60
C PHE A 30 -6.26 -2.53 15.80
N THR A 31 -5.80 -3.75 15.54
CA THR A 31 -5.19 -4.64 16.52
C THR A 31 -3.81 -5.07 16.06
N LEU A 32 -2.89 -5.34 16.98
CA LEU A 32 -1.61 -5.95 16.61
C LEU A 32 -1.86 -7.39 16.17
N HIS A 33 -1.62 -7.66 14.90
CA HIS A 33 -1.79 -8.99 14.30
C HIS A 33 -0.53 -9.83 14.47
N CYS A 34 0.61 -9.27 14.07
CA CYS A 34 1.89 -9.96 14.15
C CYS A 34 3.06 -8.99 14.11
N LEU A 35 4.26 -9.51 14.35
CA LEU A 35 5.48 -8.74 14.27
C LEU A 35 6.61 -9.56 13.66
N PHE A 36 7.56 -8.84 13.09
CA PHE A 36 8.86 -9.36 12.71
C PHE A 36 9.93 -8.66 13.52
N LYS A 37 10.93 -9.41 13.99
CA LYS A 37 12.08 -8.88 14.72
C LYS A 37 13.37 -9.54 14.25
N CYS A 38 14.35 -8.73 13.84
CA CYS A 38 15.69 -9.18 13.50
C CYS A 38 16.71 -8.20 14.06
N GLY A 39 17.47 -8.62 15.09
CA GLY A 39 18.35 -7.72 15.83
C GLY A 39 17.55 -6.57 16.46
N SER A 40 17.90 -5.33 16.09
CA SER A 40 17.19 -4.10 16.49
C SER A 40 16.04 -3.72 15.56
N GLU A 41 15.91 -4.34 14.38
CA GLU A 41 14.80 -4.07 13.48
C GLU A 41 13.52 -4.73 14.01
N ILE A 42 12.46 -3.94 14.10
CA ILE A 42 11.12 -4.40 14.44
C ILE A 42 10.15 -3.86 13.39
N ASN A 43 9.30 -4.73 12.87
CA ASN A 43 8.15 -4.34 12.08
C ASN A 43 6.88 -4.84 12.75
N LEU A 44 5.86 -3.98 12.83
CA LEU A 44 4.56 -4.34 13.39
C LEU A 44 3.54 -4.44 12.27
N VAL A 45 2.68 -5.44 12.33
CA VAL A 45 1.55 -5.59 11.42
C VAL A 45 0.29 -5.39 12.22
N LEU A 46 -0.46 -4.37 11.85
CA LEU A 46 -1.74 -4.03 12.41
C LEU A 46 -2.84 -4.50 11.46
N LYS A 47 -3.89 -5.09 12.03
CA LYS A 47 -5.04 -5.58 11.26
C LYS A 47 -6.34 -5.09 11.86
N SER A 48 -7.24 -4.68 10.97
CA SER A 48 -8.63 -4.33 11.28
C SER A 48 -9.49 -4.94 10.18
N ASN A 49 -10.19 -6.03 10.51
CA ASN A 49 -10.91 -6.85 9.53
C ASN A 49 -10.00 -7.26 8.35
N GLN A 50 -10.27 -6.77 7.13
CA GLN A 50 -9.47 -7.06 5.93
C GLN A 50 -8.35 -6.05 5.69
N SER A 51 -8.35 -4.91 6.38
CA SER A 51 -7.32 -3.88 6.25
C SER A 51 -6.07 -4.28 7.02
N VAL A 52 -4.92 -4.23 6.34
CA VAL A 52 -3.61 -4.56 6.93
C VAL A 52 -2.65 -3.39 6.72
N ILE A 53 -2.07 -2.91 7.82
CA ILE A 53 -1.03 -1.88 7.82
C ILE A 53 0.24 -2.50 8.41
N MET A 54 1.36 -2.33 7.72
CA MET A 54 2.67 -2.65 8.27
C MET A 54 3.38 -1.36 8.69
N LEU A 55 3.90 -1.30 9.91
CA LEU A 55 4.70 -0.20 10.42
C LEU A 55 6.17 -0.60 10.43
N SER A 56 7.00 0.24 9.83
CA SER A 56 8.44 0.18 9.90
C SER A 56 8.98 1.47 10.50
N GLU A 57 10.01 1.36 11.33
CA GLU A 57 10.71 2.55 11.80
C GLU A 57 11.62 3.09 10.69
N ILE A 58 11.66 4.41 10.56
CA ILE A 58 12.59 5.10 9.65
C ILE A 58 13.97 5.03 10.29
N GLN A 59 14.75 4.03 9.88
CA GLN A 59 16.13 3.85 10.34
C GLN A 59 17.13 4.46 9.36
N THR A 60 18.25 4.95 9.88
CA THR A 60 19.46 5.19 9.10
C THR A 60 20.13 3.86 8.81
N LEU A 61 20.39 3.56 7.52
CA LEU A 61 20.99 2.34 6.96
C LEU A 61 21.57 1.38 8.02
N SER A 62 20.93 0.22 8.18
CA SER A 62 21.53 -0.90 8.91
C SER A 62 22.40 -1.71 7.95
N SER A 63 23.69 -1.86 8.29
CA SER A 63 24.66 -2.67 7.54
C SER A 63 24.54 -4.19 7.83
N VAL A 64 23.46 -4.61 8.49
CA VAL A 64 23.26 -5.99 8.90
C VAL A 64 22.65 -6.80 7.75
N HIS A 65 23.22 -7.98 7.48
CA HIS A 65 22.66 -8.94 6.53
C HIS A 65 21.27 -9.39 6.98
N HIS A 66 20.22 -8.85 6.37
CA HIS A 66 18.84 -9.21 6.70
C HIS A 66 18.48 -10.57 6.08
N PRO A 67 17.87 -11.52 6.82
CA PRO A 67 17.49 -12.84 6.28
C PRO A 67 16.48 -12.72 5.12
N PHE A 68 15.74 -11.62 5.09
CA PHE A 68 14.77 -11.28 4.06
C PHE A 68 15.19 -10.00 3.33
N LYS A 69 15.82 -10.11 2.16
CA LYS A 69 16.40 -8.96 1.43
C LYS A 69 15.41 -7.82 1.17
N TYR A 70 14.11 -8.13 1.00
CA TYR A 70 13.10 -7.10 0.76
C TYR A 70 13.00 -6.08 1.89
N HIS A 71 13.28 -6.43 3.15
CA HIS A 71 13.26 -5.48 4.25
C HIS A 71 14.33 -4.41 4.08
N SER A 72 15.57 -4.82 3.82
CA SER A 72 16.69 -3.90 3.61
C SER A 72 16.50 -3.07 2.35
N GLU A 73 16.11 -3.69 1.24
CA GLU A 73 15.91 -2.98 -0.02
C GLU A 73 14.82 -1.91 0.09
N ILE A 74 13.65 -2.25 0.66
CA ILE A 74 12.53 -1.32 0.81
C ILE A 74 12.86 -0.20 1.83
N SER A 75 13.59 -0.50 2.90
CA SER A 75 13.90 0.49 3.94
C SER A 75 14.72 1.68 3.42
N ASN A 76 15.53 1.48 2.37
CA ASN A 76 16.26 2.55 1.69
C ASN A 76 15.34 3.58 1.01
N TRP A 77 14.08 3.22 0.79
CA TRP A 77 13.05 4.06 0.17
C TRP A 77 12.08 4.67 1.19
N CYS A 78 12.27 4.38 2.48
CA CYS A 78 11.50 5.04 3.54
C CYS A 78 11.68 6.56 3.41
N THR A 79 10.56 7.28 3.26
CA THR A 79 10.63 8.74 3.26
C THR A 79 11.08 9.24 4.64
N LYS A 80 11.63 10.46 4.71
CA LYS A 80 12.00 11.11 5.98
C LYS A 80 10.79 11.52 6.83
N ARG A 81 9.57 11.20 6.39
CA ARG A 81 8.30 11.60 6.99
C ARG A 81 7.48 10.36 7.31
N ASP A 82 6.62 10.50 8.30
CA ASP A 82 5.68 9.46 8.65
C ASP A 82 4.62 9.37 7.56
N GLY A 83 4.38 8.17 7.03
CA GLY A 83 3.40 7.98 5.97
C GLY A 83 3.61 6.71 5.16
N PRO A 84 2.64 6.39 4.27
CA PRO A 84 2.75 5.26 3.38
C PRO A 84 3.82 5.52 2.32
N PHE A 85 4.62 4.49 2.03
CA PHE A 85 5.68 4.56 1.01
C PHE A 85 5.76 3.30 0.16
N ASP A 86 5.09 2.22 0.57
CA ASP A 86 4.93 1.00 -0.21
C ASP A 86 3.49 0.49 -0.09
N ILE A 87 2.91 0.12 -1.22
CA ILE A 87 1.60 -0.53 -1.29
C ILE A 87 1.83 -1.93 -1.82
N ALA A 88 1.75 -2.90 -0.91
CA ALA A 88 1.93 -4.30 -1.25
C ALA A 88 0.67 -4.85 -1.93
N LEU A 89 0.86 -5.50 -3.07
CA LEU A 89 -0.19 -5.96 -3.95
C LEU A 89 -0.08 -7.47 -4.15
N GLU A 90 -1.17 -8.18 -3.88
CA GLU A 90 -1.24 -9.61 -4.17
C GLU A 90 -1.58 -9.80 -5.65
N VAL A 91 -0.80 -10.62 -6.35
CA VAL A 91 -0.94 -10.84 -7.78
C VAL A 91 -1.04 -12.32 -8.12
N VAL A 92 -1.39 -12.60 -9.37
CA VAL A 92 -1.39 -13.95 -9.93
C VAL A 92 0.02 -14.41 -10.27
N ASP A 93 0.87 -13.52 -10.76
CA ASP A 93 2.23 -13.84 -11.20
C ASP A 93 3.16 -12.64 -10.98
N VAL A 94 4.15 -12.80 -10.12
CA VAL A 94 5.14 -11.76 -9.77
C VAL A 94 6.13 -11.53 -10.93
N TYR A 95 6.52 -12.59 -11.64
CA TYR A 95 7.50 -12.51 -12.73
C TYR A 95 6.93 -11.71 -13.90
N GLU A 96 5.68 -11.98 -14.27
CA GLU A 96 4.99 -11.25 -15.34
C GLU A 96 4.86 -9.75 -15.00
N VAL A 97 4.57 -9.39 -13.74
CA VAL A 97 4.51 -7.98 -13.32
C VAL A 97 5.87 -7.31 -13.48
N CYS A 98 6.95 -7.94 -13.00
CA CYS A 98 8.31 -7.42 -13.15
C CYS A 98 8.71 -7.29 -14.64
N GLU A 99 8.35 -8.26 -15.48
CA GLU A 99 8.60 -8.19 -16.93
C GLU A 99 7.87 -7.00 -17.58
N ARG A 100 6.60 -6.77 -17.22
CA ARG A 100 5.83 -5.61 -17.73
C ARG A 100 6.44 -4.28 -17.31
N VAL A 101 6.91 -4.16 -16.06
CA VAL A 101 7.62 -2.97 -15.58
C VAL A 101 8.92 -2.75 -16.35
N SER A 102 9.72 -3.81 -16.53
CA SER A 102 10.97 -3.78 -17.29
C SER A 102 10.73 -3.30 -18.72
N ARG A 103 9.74 -3.86 -19.42
CA ARG A 103 9.40 -3.46 -20.80
C ARG A 103 8.85 -2.03 -20.89
N PHE A 104 8.03 -1.61 -19.93
CA PHE A 104 7.34 -0.32 -19.99
C PHE A 104 8.20 0.86 -19.51
N SER A 105 9.04 0.64 -18.50
CA SER A 105 9.77 1.70 -17.81
C SER A 105 11.26 1.42 -17.59
N GLY A 106 11.75 0.21 -17.88
CA GLY A 106 13.15 -0.19 -17.74
C GLY A 106 13.44 -1.01 -16.48
N CYS A 107 14.47 -1.88 -16.55
CA CYS A 107 14.85 -2.79 -15.48
C CYS A 107 15.24 -2.10 -14.17
N ASP A 108 15.76 -0.86 -14.23
CA ASP A 108 16.16 -0.09 -13.05
C ASP A 108 14.99 0.28 -12.11
N ASN A 109 13.75 0.01 -12.54
CA ASN A 109 12.55 0.14 -11.71
C ASN A 109 12.22 -1.15 -10.94
N ILE A 110 12.97 -2.22 -11.12
CA ILE A 110 12.90 -3.42 -10.30
C ILE A 110 13.91 -3.25 -9.16
N ILE A 111 13.41 -3.00 -7.96
CA ILE A 111 14.22 -2.84 -6.74
C ILE A 111 14.66 -4.19 -6.21
N LEU A 112 13.76 -5.18 -6.29
CA LEU A 112 14.04 -6.55 -5.92
C LEU A 112 13.42 -7.47 -6.97
N GLU A 113 14.29 -8.24 -7.64
CA GLU A 113 13.87 -9.28 -8.56
C GLU A 113 13.00 -10.34 -7.87
N PRO A 114 12.04 -10.97 -8.58
CA PRO A 114 11.18 -11.99 -8.01
C PRO A 114 11.97 -13.06 -7.25
N THR A 115 11.79 -13.09 -5.95
CA THR A 115 12.54 -13.94 -5.02
C THR A 115 11.57 -14.85 -4.27
N THR A 116 11.90 -16.14 -4.17
CA THR A 116 11.10 -17.08 -3.37
C THR A 116 11.57 -17.05 -1.92
N TYR A 117 10.63 -16.89 -1.00
CA TYR A 117 10.85 -17.01 0.44
C TYR A 117 10.00 -18.16 0.99
N THR A 118 10.52 -18.91 1.96
CA THR A 118 9.89 -20.14 2.46
C THR A 118 10.09 -20.27 3.96
N ASP A 119 9.08 -20.78 4.64
CA ASP A 119 9.17 -21.30 6.00
C ASP A 119 8.24 -22.52 6.17
N TYR A 120 7.92 -22.88 7.42
CA TYR A 120 7.09 -24.04 7.74
C TYR A 120 5.64 -23.92 7.21
N ASP A 121 5.14 -22.72 6.96
CA ASP A 121 3.77 -22.48 6.51
C ASP A 121 3.64 -22.42 4.98
N GLY A 122 4.75 -22.61 4.25
CA GLY A 122 4.79 -22.72 2.79
C GLY A 122 5.75 -21.73 2.16
N LYS A 123 5.43 -21.27 0.95
CA LYS A 123 6.27 -20.33 0.20
C LYS A 123 5.49 -19.17 -0.40
N ILE A 124 6.19 -18.04 -0.52
CA ILE A 124 5.75 -16.88 -1.30
C ILE A 124 6.77 -16.59 -2.40
N VAL A 125 6.31 -15.98 -3.48
CA VAL A 125 7.19 -15.25 -4.40
C VAL A 125 6.96 -13.76 -4.17
N LEU A 126 8.02 -12.98 -4.06
CA LEU A 126 7.96 -11.55 -3.80
C LEU A 126 8.97 -10.79 -4.66
N GLY A 127 8.51 -9.71 -5.28
CA GLY A 127 9.35 -8.72 -5.95
C GLY A 127 9.02 -7.31 -5.44
N VAL A 128 9.88 -6.33 -5.73
CA VAL A 128 9.64 -4.93 -5.38
C VAL A 128 9.91 -4.07 -6.60
N ILE A 129 8.95 -3.22 -6.96
CA ILE A 129 9.05 -2.33 -8.12
C ILE A 129 8.80 -0.87 -7.70
N LYS A 130 9.41 0.07 -8.43
CA LYS A 130 9.03 1.48 -8.34
C LYS A 130 7.68 1.69 -9.02
N SER A 131 6.85 2.53 -8.41
CA SER A 131 5.64 3.04 -9.04
C SER A 131 6.01 4.13 -10.06
N CYS A 132 5.05 4.51 -10.91
CA CYS A 132 5.14 5.74 -11.71
C CYS A 132 4.95 7.03 -10.88
N VAL A 133 4.79 6.90 -9.57
CA VAL A 133 4.38 7.96 -8.65
C VAL A 133 5.50 8.24 -7.65
N GLY A 134 6.38 9.20 -7.97
CA GLY A 134 7.44 9.64 -7.06
C GLY A 134 8.26 8.49 -6.45
N ASP A 135 8.39 8.48 -5.12
CA ASP A 135 9.14 7.47 -4.37
C ASP A 135 8.25 6.29 -3.89
N LEU A 136 7.02 6.17 -4.38
CA LEU A 136 6.12 5.08 -4.02
C LEU A 136 6.63 3.76 -4.60
N LEU A 137 6.68 2.73 -3.76
CA LEU A 137 6.94 1.37 -4.17
C LEU A 137 5.67 0.53 -4.26
N HIS A 138 5.77 -0.57 -5.01
CA HIS A 138 4.87 -1.70 -4.89
C HIS A 138 5.67 -2.97 -4.62
N THR A 139 5.48 -3.55 -3.43
CA THR A 139 5.83 -4.93 -3.16
C THR A 139 4.79 -5.85 -3.81
N ILE A 140 5.23 -6.71 -4.71
CA ILE A 140 4.37 -7.60 -5.49
C ILE A 140 4.50 -9.02 -4.95
N ILE A 141 3.38 -9.64 -4.57
CA ILE A 141 3.38 -10.88 -3.80
C ILE A 141 2.47 -11.91 -4.46
N ASP A 142 2.98 -13.12 -4.64
CA ASP A 142 2.15 -14.32 -4.80
C ASP A 142 2.28 -15.17 -3.53
N SER A 143 1.20 -15.22 -2.76
CA SER A 143 1.06 -15.99 -1.53
C SER A 143 0.12 -17.19 -1.68
N SER A 144 -0.22 -17.60 -2.91
CA SER A 144 -1.15 -18.71 -3.18
C SER A 144 -0.74 -20.05 -2.55
N GLN A 145 0.55 -20.23 -2.24
CA GLN A 145 1.13 -21.43 -1.63
C GLN A 145 1.61 -21.19 -0.19
N TYR A 146 1.12 -20.13 0.46
CA TYR A 146 1.48 -19.76 1.82
C TYR A 146 0.26 -19.76 2.74
N LYS A 147 0.36 -20.45 3.87
CA LYS A 147 -0.72 -20.56 4.86
C LYS A 147 -0.41 -19.86 6.18
N GLY A 148 0.73 -19.20 6.25
CA GLY A 148 1.19 -18.53 7.45
C GLY A 148 0.37 -17.28 7.73
N LEU A 149 0.58 -16.73 8.92
CA LEU A 149 -0.23 -15.62 9.44
C LEU A 149 -0.09 -14.29 8.67
N PHE A 150 1.04 -14.07 7.98
CA PHE A 150 1.28 -12.87 7.16
C PHE A 150 2.34 -13.11 6.07
N LEU A 151 3.62 -13.09 6.42
CA LEU A 151 4.76 -13.36 5.55
C LEU A 151 5.77 -14.26 6.29
N PRO A 152 6.68 -14.95 5.58
CA PRO A 152 7.70 -15.76 6.23
C PRO A 152 8.48 -15.00 7.30
N GLY A 153 8.67 -15.63 8.45
CA GLY A 153 9.41 -15.06 9.59
C GLY A 153 8.61 -14.14 10.51
N TYR A 154 7.35 -13.82 10.21
CA TYR A 154 6.48 -13.07 11.13
C TYR A 154 5.90 -14.00 12.20
N THR A 155 5.78 -13.49 13.42
CA THR A 155 5.28 -14.23 14.59
C THR A 155 4.08 -13.53 15.21
N SER A 156 3.19 -14.30 15.84
CA SER A 156 1.98 -13.77 16.47
C SER A 156 2.32 -12.69 17.50
N GLY A 157 1.53 -11.61 17.51
CA GLY A 157 1.71 -10.52 18.49
C GLY A 157 1.56 -10.96 19.95
N GLN A 158 0.90 -12.09 20.20
CA GLN A 158 0.72 -12.66 21.55
C GLN A 158 2.01 -13.27 22.13
N SER A 159 2.97 -13.63 21.28
CA SER A 159 4.25 -14.23 21.68
C SER A 159 5.35 -13.19 21.94
N ALA A 160 4.99 -11.91 21.99
CA ALA A 160 5.92 -10.80 22.10
C ALA A 160 6.46 -10.58 23.55
N ASN A 161 7.66 -10.02 23.66
CA ASN A 161 8.33 -9.71 24.95
C ASN A 161 7.53 -8.73 25.83
N ASP A 162 7.92 -8.59 27.10
CA ASP A 162 7.19 -7.83 28.12
C ASP A 162 6.91 -6.36 27.77
N ASP A 163 7.82 -5.68 27.06
CA ASP A 163 7.59 -4.30 26.55
C ASP A 163 6.40 -4.22 25.56
N LEU A 164 6.21 -5.27 24.74
CA LEU A 164 5.09 -5.38 23.82
C LEU A 164 3.80 -5.76 24.56
N LYS A 165 3.90 -6.58 25.62
CA LYS A 165 2.75 -6.94 26.46
C LYS A 165 2.17 -5.74 27.18
N GLU A 166 2.98 -4.77 27.60
CA GLU A 166 2.47 -3.54 28.21
C GLU A 166 1.65 -2.70 27.22
N VAL A 167 2.09 -2.60 25.96
CA VAL A 167 1.33 -1.94 24.88
C VAL A 167 0.05 -2.72 24.56
N LEU A 168 0.07 -4.04 24.60
CA LEU A 168 -1.12 -4.88 24.35
C LEU A 168 -2.12 -4.86 25.52
N ASN A 169 -1.63 -4.87 26.75
CA ASN A 169 -2.46 -4.92 27.97
C ASN A 169 -3.10 -3.56 28.32
N ASN A 170 -2.41 -2.45 28.05
CA ASN A 170 -2.94 -1.10 28.31
C ASN A 170 -3.91 -0.60 27.23
N ASN A 171 -4.04 -1.35 26.13
CA ASN A 171 -4.96 -1.05 25.02
C ASN A 171 -6.13 -2.03 25.08
N GLY A 172 -6.86 -2.00 26.21
CA GLY A 172 -8.04 -2.82 26.46
C GLY A 172 -8.85 -3.02 25.19
N SER A 173 -9.12 -4.29 24.88
CA SER A 173 -9.86 -4.75 23.70
C SER A 173 -11.04 -3.82 23.45
N ASN A 174 -10.92 -2.91 22.49
CA ASN A 174 -12.04 -2.13 22.02
C ASN A 174 -12.77 -3.04 21.02
N PRO A 175 -13.91 -3.65 21.38
CA PRO A 175 -14.51 -4.72 20.60
C PRO A 175 -15.02 -4.25 19.22
N ASN A 176 -15.05 -2.94 18.98
CA ASN A 176 -15.53 -2.38 17.73
C ASN A 176 -14.36 -1.94 16.84
N SER A 177 -13.87 -2.87 16.04
CA SER A 177 -13.08 -2.57 14.85
C SER A 177 -13.96 -1.78 13.87
N PHE A 178 -13.74 -0.47 13.78
CA PHE A 178 -14.54 0.40 12.91
C PHE A 178 -14.17 0.24 11.44
N VAL A 179 -12.92 -0.05 11.10
CA VAL A 179 -12.50 -0.22 9.70
C VAL A 179 -12.89 -1.60 9.19
N LYS A 180 -13.72 -1.68 8.14
CA LYS A 180 -14.13 -2.96 7.54
C LYS A 180 -13.12 -3.45 6.50
N TYR A 181 -12.70 -2.55 5.61
CA TYR A 181 -11.77 -2.82 4.53
C TYR A 181 -11.20 -1.50 3.97
N THR A 182 -10.11 -1.61 3.21
CA THR A 182 -9.59 -0.52 2.38
C THR A 182 -10.46 -0.42 1.13
N ASP A 183 -11.22 0.66 0.97
CA ASP A 183 -12.08 0.83 -0.21
C ASP A 183 -11.28 1.27 -1.43
N HIS A 184 -10.39 2.25 -1.25
CA HIS A 184 -9.50 2.72 -2.30
C HIS A 184 -8.24 3.37 -1.75
N ILE A 185 -7.26 3.53 -2.64
CA ILE A 185 -6.04 4.28 -2.39
C ILE A 185 -6.06 5.53 -3.25
N ALA A 186 -6.02 6.70 -2.63
CA ALA A 186 -5.97 7.97 -3.33
C ALA A 186 -4.51 8.42 -3.51
N ILE A 187 -4.11 8.68 -4.74
CA ILE A 187 -2.76 9.10 -5.10
C ILE A 187 -2.84 10.50 -5.69
N ALA A 188 -2.16 11.45 -5.05
CA ALA A 188 -2.12 12.82 -5.53
C ALA A 188 -0.91 13.06 -6.46
N GLY A 189 -1.17 13.63 -7.64
CA GLY A 189 -0.17 14.01 -8.63
C GLY A 189 -0.23 15.49 -9.02
N GLY A 190 0.69 15.89 -9.90
CA GLY A 190 0.68 17.16 -10.60
C GLY A 190 -0.39 17.24 -11.70
N ILE A 191 -0.49 18.41 -12.34
CA ILE A 191 -1.46 18.65 -13.41
C ILE A 191 -1.12 17.75 -14.60
N GLY A 192 -2.07 16.92 -15.03
CA GLY A 192 -1.94 15.98 -16.15
C GLY A 192 -1.33 14.63 -15.79
N ASP A 193 -0.97 14.39 -14.53
CA ASP A 193 -0.34 13.12 -14.13
C ASP A 193 -1.32 11.95 -14.14
N SER A 194 -2.62 12.20 -13.93
CA SER A 194 -3.64 11.14 -13.83
C SER A 194 -3.68 10.22 -15.04
N ASP A 195 -3.51 10.74 -16.26
CA ASP A 195 -3.48 9.93 -17.49
C ASP A 195 -2.24 9.03 -17.56
N THR A 196 -1.08 9.56 -17.14
CA THR A 196 0.16 8.80 -17.04
C THR A 196 0.03 7.68 -16.02
N PHE A 197 -0.54 7.98 -14.85
CA PHE A 197 -0.78 6.98 -13.80
C PHE A 197 -1.75 5.89 -14.30
N MET A 198 -2.90 6.27 -14.87
CA MET A 198 -3.84 5.31 -15.43
C MET A 198 -3.19 4.39 -16.46
N ASN A 199 -2.39 4.94 -17.37
CA ASN A 199 -1.72 4.14 -18.40
C ASN A 199 -0.70 3.16 -17.81
N TRP A 200 0.06 3.58 -16.79
CA TRP A 200 1.00 2.70 -16.09
C TRP A 200 0.28 1.57 -15.35
N TYR A 201 -0.76 1.86 -14.55
CA TYR A 201 -1.51 0.82 -13.83
C TYR A 201 -2.28 -0.11 -14.78
N LYS A 202 -2.77 0.40 -15.92
CA LYS A 202 -3.33 -0.41 -17.00
C LYS A 202 -2.29 -1.35 -17.59
N THR A 203 -1.10 -0.85 -17.89
CA THR A 203 -0.07 -1.64 -18.58
C THR A 203 0.55 -2.68 -17.66
N VAL A 204 0.93 -2.29 -16.44
CA VAL A 204 1.61 -3.16 -15.47
C VAL A 204 0.64 -4.18 -14.90
N PHE A 205 -0.52 -3.74 -14.37
CA PHE A 205 -1.44 -4.61 -13.65
C PHE A 205 -2.66 -5.07 -14.46
N GLY A 206 -2.93 -4.47 -15.62
CA GLY A 206 -4.14 -4.75 -16.38
C GLY A 206 -5.40 -4.09 -15.80
N MET A 207 -5.25 -3.04 -14.97
CA MET A 207 -6.39 -2.33 -14.38
C MET A 207 -7.16 -1.54 -15.44
N LYS A 208 -8.46 -1.36 -15.19
CA LYS A 208 -9.38 -0.66 -16.10
C LYS A 208 -9.89 0.63 -15.48
N ARG A 209 -10.12 1.63 -16.32
CA ARG A 209 -10.79 2.86 -15.93
C ARG A 209 -12.21 2.56 -15.42
N ILE A 210 -12.57 3.14 -14.28
CA ILE A 210 -13.92 3.13 -13.71
C ILE A 210 -14.39 4.56 -13.44
N PHE A 211 -15.68 4.84 -13.54
CA PHE A 211 -16.24 6.15 -13.20
C PHE A 211 -16.51 6.24 -11.69
N ILE A 212 -16.06 7.34 -11.09
CA ILE A 212 -16.29 7.75 -9.70
C ILE A 212 -17.70 8.32 -9.56
N ASN A 213 -18.21 9.02 -10.57
CA ASN A 213 -19.52 9.66 -10.55
C ASN A 213 -20.24 9.52 -11.89
N ILE A 214 -21.58 9.52 -11.88
CA ILE A 214 -22.39 9.45 -13.12
C ILE A 214 -22.26 10.69 -14.00
N GLN A 215 -21.90 11.83 -13.42
CA GLN A 215 -21.69 13.10 -14.13
C GLN A 215 -20.24 13.28 -14.59
N GLU A 216 -19.41 12.25 -14.45
CA GLU A 216 -18.01 12.30 -14.83
C GLU A 216 -17.82 12.36 -16.34
N ASP A 217 -16.96 13.28 -16.78
CA ASP A 217 -16.54 13.35 -18.18
C ASP A 217 -15.47 12.28 -18.46
N GLU A 218 -15.59 11.56 -19.57
CA GLU A 218 -14.68 10.47 -19.91
C GLU A 218 -13.22 10.95 -20.09
N SER A 219 -13.05 12.14 -20.67
CA SER A 219 -11.72 12.70 -20.96
C SER A 219 -11.14 13.46 -19.76
N GLN A 220 -11.96 14.29 -19.11
CA GLN A 220 -11.55 15.19 -18.05
C GLN A 220 -11.60 14.54 -16.67
N GLY A 221 -12.33 13.44 -16.48
CA GLY A 221 -12.56 12.87 -15.15
C GLY A 221 -13.54 13.69 -14.31
N PHE A 222 -13.64 13.35 -13.03
CA PHE A 222 -14.60 13.97 -12.12
C PHE A 222 -13.99 15.20 -11.47
N ILE A 223 -14.60 16.36 -11.70
CA ILE A 223 -14.08 17.64 -11.21
C ILE A 223 -14.85 18.08 -9.97
N VAL A 224 -14.14 18.30 -8.87
CA VAL A 224 -14.66 18.93 -7.65
C VAL A 224 -14.04 20.32 -7.52
N LYS A 225 -14.86 21.37 -7.58
CA LYS A 225 -14.43 22.77 -7.50
C LYS A 225 -15.18 23.53 -6.42
N PHE A 226 -14.46 24.39 -5.70
CA PHE A 226 -15.00 25.38 -4.78
C PHE A 226 -14.22 26.70 -4.96
N LYS A 227 -14.91 27.74 -5.45
CA LYS A 227 -14.31 29.03 -5.82
C LYS A 227 -13.11 28.82 -6.77
N ASN A 228 -11.92 29.30 -6.39
CA ASN A 228 -10.70 29.25 -7.20
C ASN A 228 -9.84 28.03 -6.89
N THR A 229 -10.42 27.02 -6.23
CA THR A 229 -9.73 25.82 -5.79
C THR A 229 -10.53 24.61 -6.27
N GLY A 230 -9.84 23.66 -6.88
CA GLY A 230 -10.47 22.44 -7.37
C GLY A 230 -9.46 21.35 -7.65
N MET A 231 -9.99 20.14 -7.71
CA MET A 231 -9.29 18.91 -8.02
C MET A 231 -10.06 18.11 -9.07
N MET A 232 -9.31 17.36 -9.86
CA MET A 232 -9.81 16.39 -10.81
C MET A 232 -9.48 15.00 -10.28
N LEU A 233 -10.42 14.07 -10.43
CA LEU A 233 -10.26 12.69 -10.01
C LEU A 233 -10.50 11.75 -11.18
N LYS A 234 -9.61 10.76 -11.34
CA LYS A 234 -9.79 9.61 -12.23
C LYS A 234 -9.50 8.34 -11.45
N ALA A 235 -10.17 7.24 -11.76
CA ALA A 235 -10.03 6.01 -10.99
C ALA A 235 -9.83 4.77 -11.86
N VAL A 236 -9.04 3.83 -11.37
CA VAL A 236 -8.85 2.51 -11.98
C VAL A 236 -9.20 1.40 -10.99
N CYS A 237 -9.70 0.29 -11.53
CA CYS A 237 -10.05 -0.90 -10.78
C CYS A 237 -9.49 -2.14 -11.48
N HIS A 238 -9.03 -3.11 -10.70
CA HIS A 238 -8.56 -4.40 -11.23
C HIS A 238 -9.73 -5.29 -11.71
N ARG A 239 -10.94 -5.10 -11.17
CA ARG A 239 -12.15 -5.80 -11.60
C ARG A 239 -12.77 -5.09 -12.79
N ASP A 240 -13.38 -5.90 -13.67
CA ASP A 240 -14.08 -5.39 -14.83
C ASP A 240 -15.37 -4.68 -14.40
N PRO A 241 -15.58 -3.38 -14.68
CA PRO A 241 -16.80 -2.62 -14.37
C PRO A 241 -18.09 -3.23 -14.95
N THR A 242 -18.00 -4.06 -15.99
CA THR A 242 -19.15 -4.69 -16.66
C THR A 242 -19.58 -6.02 -16.04
N SER A 243 -18.80 -6.56 -15.10
CA SER A 243 -19.13 -7.79 -14.40
C SER A 243 -20.10 -7.51 -13.25
N ASN A 244 -21.10 -8.37 -13.04
CA ASN A 244 -21.98 -8.35 -11.85
C ASN A 244 -21.25 -8.71 -10.54
N SER A 245 -19.94 -8.46 -10.45
CA SER A 245 -19.13 -8.81 -9.29
C SER A 245 -19.27 -7.78 -8.18
N ASP A 246 -19.21 -8.24 -6.92
CA ASP A 246 -19.19 -7.36 -5.76
C ASP A 246 -17.90 -6.51 -5.78
N TYR A 247 -18.01 -5.18 -5.75
CA TYR A 247 -16.85 -4.26 -5.74
C TYR A 247 -16.32 -3.92 -4.34
N ARG A 248 -16.95 -4.44 -3.27
CA ARG A 248 -16.56 -4.12 -1.89
C ARG A 248 -15.13 -4.52 -1.55
N ASN A 249 -14.60 -5.57 -2.17
CA ASN A 249 -13.22 -6.02 -1.98
C ASN A 249 -12.36 -5.80 -3.22
N ALA A 250 -12.71 -4.78 -4.01
CA ALA A 250 -11.97 -4.48 -5.21
C ALA A 250 -10.82 -3.51 -4.93
N CYS A 251 -9.62 -3.83 -5.40
CA CYS A 251 -8.54 -2.85 -5.39
C CYS A 251 -8.84 -1.73 -6.40
N LYS A 252 -8.99 -0.51 -5.86
CA LYS A 252 -9.25 0.73 -6.59
C LYS A 252 -8.16 1.74 -6.28
N PHE A 253 -7.63 2.39 -7.31
CA PHE A 253 -6.78 3.56 -7.18
C PHE A 253 -7.51 4.78 -7.72
N VAL A 254 -7.51 5.86 -6.94
CA VAL A 254 -8.08 7.16 -7.33
C VAL A 254 -6.94 8.14 -7.48
N PHE A 255 -6.69 8.58 -8.70
CA PHE A 255 -5.69 9.59 -9.02
C PHE A 255 -6.32 10.97 -8.90
N VAL A 256 -5.68 11.85 -8.12
CA VAL A 256 -6.16 13.20 -7.81
C VAL A 256 -5.12 14.20 -8.29
N GLU A 257 -5.53 15.18 -9.09
CA GLU A 257 -4.67 16.27 -9.53
C GLU A 257 -5.35 17.63 -9.37
N PRO A 258 -4.59 18.72 -9.15
CA PRO A 258 -5.18 20.05 -9.03
C PRO A 258 -5.71 20.54 -10.39
N THR A 259 -6.83 21.27 -10.39
CA THR A 259 -7.28 21.95 -11.61
C THR A 259 -6.33 23.09 -11.97
N LYS A 260 -6.23 23.43 -13.27
CA LYS A 260 -5.31 24.47 -13.78
C LYS A 260 -5.43 25.80 -13.04
N ASP A 261 -6.63 26.18 -12.63
CA ASP A 261 -6.93 27.46 -11.99
C ASP A 261 -6.59 27.50 -10.49
N SER A 262 -6.18 26.37 -9.89
CA SER A 262 -5.96 26.22 -8.45
C SER A 262 -4.57 26.68 -8.00
N GLY A 263 -4.39 27.99 -7.83
CA GLY A 263 -3.10 28.58 -7.41
C GLY A 263 -2.58 28.07 -6.05
N MET A 264 -3.46 27.80 -5.07
CA MET A 264 -3.05 27.37 -3.71
C MET A 264 -2.78 25.87 -3.58
N LEU A 265 -3.54 24.98 -4.25
CA LEU A 265 -3.32 23.53 -4.19
C LEU A 265 -1.98 23.10 -4.80
N ARG A 266 -1.47 23.84 -5.79
CA ARG A 266 -0.17 23.59 -6.44
C ARG A 266 1.01 23.52 -5.46
N LYS A 267 0.94 24.21 -4.31
CA LYS A 267 2.00 24.19 -3.28
C LYS A 267 1.77 23.14 -2.19
N CYS A 268 0.53 22.66 -2.01
CA CYS A 268 0.15 21.74 -0.94
C CYS A 268 0.14 20.26 -1.38
N ILE A 269 -0.08 19.99 -2.66
CA ILE A 269 0.05 18.64 -3.22
C ILE A 269 1.54 18.36 -3.46
N GLN A 270 2.29 18.16 -2.37
CA GLN A 270 3.43 17.24 -2.47
C GLN A 270 2.84 15.84 -2.67
N LEU A 271 3.52 14.95 -3.41
CA LEU A 271 3.08 13.57 -3.64
C LEU A 271 2.72 12.93 -2.30
N HIS A 272 1.43 12.75 -2.05
CA HIS A 272 0.91 12.11 -0.85
C HIS A 272 -0.03 11.00 -1.31
N CYS A 273 0.32 9.78 -0.94
CA CYS A 273 -0.59 8.66 -0.98
C CYS A 273 -1.48 8.74 0.27
N TRP A 274 -2.80 8.80 0.08
CA TRP A 274 -3.78 8.79 1.14
C TRP A 274 -4.52 7.47 1.12
N LEU A 275 -4.56 6.81 2.27
CA LEU A 275 -5.31 5.57 2.44
C LEU A 275 -6.73 5.92 2.91
N VAL A 276 -7.75 5.51 2.17
CA VAL A 276 -9.15 5.74 2.53
C VAL A 276 -9.78 4.44 3.00
N PHE A 277 -10.16 4.43 4.28
CA PHE A 277 -10.82 3.30 4.91
C PHE A 277 -12.33 3.48 4.88
N GLN A 278 -13.04 2.37 4.68
CA GLN A 278 -14.48 2.33 4.90
C GLN A 278 -14.76 1.93 6.36
N LEU A 279 -15.51 2.80 7.04
CA LEU A 279 -16.01 2.59 8.41
C LEU A 279 -17.26 1.68 8.44
#